data_AF-A0AA35TPX2-F1
#
_entry.id   AF-A0AA35TPX2-F1
#
_cell.length_a   1.000
_cell.length_b   1.000
_cell.length_c   1.000
_cell.angle_alpha   90.00
_cell.angle_beta   90.00
_cell.angle_gamma   90.00
#
_symmetry.space_group_name_H-M   'P 1'
#
loop_
_entity.id
_entity.type
_entity.pdbx_description
1 polymer ?
#
loop_
_entity_poly.entity_id
_entity_poly.type
_entity_poly.pdbx_seq_one_letter_code
_entity_poly.pdbx_strand_id
1 'polypeptide(L)'
;MKKELAETRDKVATDSASSETERVELQRQLNALREAVGAGQQSAAEKEGKVRVAEETAKSLRVELSEVTSERECLQSNLTAATEELSVLRSEWSTAQSDLATLQTQVGGAQRVAEVAEKEVGSLREELAREKDSHSSTRQRLAAAVKEAKVTNVMNLELADYQRSLQSLEEKLTAAHGELEEAREERRRQLDKMDSMRKEIDLKTQQAISVEDRLSKTKSLWMKTKKELDAARKTEGELQVAMASLAAQLETEKQEAEQSKVETASLTAKLQSMQQQSDSSVGVLQKTVRSLEHKLAAAQSELTTSQISLSQCQQDYNNYKIRVHSVLKQKSGGPSAAEISTEIRQTFEAEILQLKVELQDSKTQLSSALAELEEVTEEHRTLTSTHQQLLQTSQTQLSSASRQLEEAESRHGRESREQAEVIQQLRQEVVEVTDTFRGQLQSLQEEQQKVVVSLRGELEAAKTSLTRLQQEADAKVLARAVNHSSSGPAHPQTLVSQETRNADSATVTNEQRVAGEGMDESELESFPPTPVSGCF
;
A
#
# COMPACT_ATOMS: atom_id res chain seq x y z
N MET A 1 240.97 -148.29 2.68
CA MET A 1 240.18 -149.22 3.53
C MET A 1 240.27 -148.78 5.00
N LYS A 2 239.26 -149.15 5.80
CA LYS A 2 239.25 -149.33 7.28
C LYS A 2 239.36 -148.17 8.29
N LYS A 3 240.40 -147.31 8.34
CA LYS A 3 240.57 -146.37 9.49
C LYS A 3 239.57 -145.20 9.43
N GLU A 4 239.08 -144.76 10.60
CA GLU A 4 238.30 -143.51 10.88
C GLU A 4 237.15 -143.15 9.91
N LEU A 5 235.85 -143.35 10.20
CA LEU A 5 235.13 -144.04 11.29
C LEU A 5 235.06 -143.46 12.72
N ALA A 6 235.72 -142.34 13.05
CA ALA A 6 235.73 -141.81 14.43
C ALA A 6 235.06 -140.44 14.61
N GLU A 7 235.23 -139.50 13.68
CA GLU A 7 234.72 -138.11 13.78
C GLU A 7 233.22 -137.95 13.43
N THR A 8 232.48 -139.01 13.76
CA THR A 8 231.02 -139.03 13.93
C THR A 8 230.54 -138.03 15.00
N ARG A 9 229.23 -137.77 15.01
CA ARG A 9 228.42 -137.10 16.07
C ARG A 9 228.37 -135.56 16.13
N ASP A 10 229.47 -134.83 16.09
CA ASP A 10 229.51 -133.49 16.73
C ASP A 10 228.78 -132.30 16.05
N LYS A 11 228.20 -132.45 14.85
CA LYS A 11 227.22 -131.48 14.30
C LYS A 11 225.86 -132.06 13.92
N VAL A 12 225.52 -133.20 14.52
CA VAL A 12 224.14 -133.74 14.55
C VAL A 12 223.33 -133.13 15.71
N ALA A 13 223.94 -132.26 16.52
CA ALA A 13 223.39 -131.76 17.79
C ALA A 13 223.01 -130.26 17.82
N THR A 14 223.06 -129.53 16.70
CA THR A 14 222.60 -128.12 16.61
C THR A 14 222.08 -127.78 15.19
N ASP A 15 220.86 -127.30 14.97
CA ASP A 15 219.66 -127.43 15.82
C ASP A 15 218.40 -127.34 14.91
N SER A 16 217.70 -128.42 14.58
CA SER A 16 216.90 -129.24 15.51
C SER A 16 215.85 -128.38 16.24
N ALA A 17 216.25 -127.58 17.22
CA ALA A 17 215.36 -126.62 17.87
C ALA A 17 214.75 -125.57 16.92
N SER A 18 215.44 -125.13 15.86
CA SER A 18 214.99 -123.99 15.06
C SER A 18 213.76 -124.31 14.20
N SER A 19 213.79 -125.40 13.42
CA SER A 19 212.67 -125.77 12.55
C SER A 19 211.45 -126.29 13.33
N GLU A 20 211.67 -126.82 14.54
CA GLU A 20 210.58 -127.30 15.39
C GLU A 20 209.94 -126.15 16.18
N THR A 21 210.71 -125.12 16.59
CA THR A 21 210.15 -123.88 17.17
C THR A 21 209.38 -123.04 16.14
N GLU A 22 209.87 -122.89 14.90
CA GLU A 22 209.08 -122.25 13.83
C GLU A 22 207.76 -122.98 13.58
N ARG A 23 207.76 -124.32 13.60
CA ARG A 23 206.54 -125.12 13.39
C ARG A 23 205.57 -125.00 14.56
N VAL A 24 206.06 -124.93 15.80
CA VAL A 24 205.23 -124.69 17.00
C VAL A 24 204.67 -123.26 17.01
N GLU A 25 205.44 -122.24 16.63
CA GLU A 25 204.96 -120.86 16.59
C GLU A 25 203.94 -120.64 15.46
N LEU A 26 204.13 -121.28 14.29
CA LEU A 26 203.10 -121.28 13.23
C LEU A 26 201.82 -122.01 13.67
N GLN A 27 201.93 -123.13 14.40
CA GLN A 27 200.77 -123.82 14.97
C GLN A 27 200.02 -122.94 15.99
N ARG A 28 200.76 -122.16 16.79
CA ARG A 28 200.24 -121.19 17.76
C ARG A 28 199.56 -119.99 17.09
N GLN A 29 200.13 -119.45 16.00
CA GLN A 29 199.51 -118.39 15.19
C GLN A 29 198.22 -118.87 14.50
N LEU A 30 198.18 -120.12 14.00
CA LEU A 30 196.98 -120.71 13.41
C LEU A 30 195.83 -120.86 14.44
N ASN A 31 196.14 -121.20 15.68
CA ASN A 31 195.15 -121.25 16.76
C ASN A 31 194.64 -119.84 17.13
N ALA A 32 195.53 -118.84 17.25
CA ALA A 32 195.13 -117.46 17.52
C ALA A 32 194.20 -116.87 16.43
N LEU A 33 194.48 -117.17 15.15
CA LEU A 33 193.59 -116.79 14.04
C LEU A 33 192.22 -117.50 14.12
N ARG A 34 192.16 -118.75 14.58
CA ARG A 34 190.91 -119.49 14.75
C ARG A 34 190.03 -118.90 15.86
N GLU A 35 190.61 -118.47 16.98
CA GLU A 35 189.88 -117.79 18.05
C GLU A 35 189.37 -116.40 17.60
N ALA A 36 190.18 -115.64 16.87
CA ALA A 36 189.77 -114.34 16.31
C ALA A 36 188.56 -114.46 15.35
N VAL A 37 188.53 -115.50 14.49
CA VAL A 37 187.39 -115.77 13.60
C VAL A 37 186.13 -116.17 14.38
N GLY A 38 186.28 -116.95 15.46
CA GLY A 38 185.16 -117.32 16.34
C GLY A 38 184.50 -116.10 17.01
N ALA A 39 185.31 -115.18 17.53
CA ALA A 39 184.82 -113.92 18.10
C ALA A 39 184.09 -113.04 17.05
N GLY A 40 184.62 -112.99 15.82
CA GLY A 40 183.99 -112.28 14.70
C GLY A 40 182.59 -112.82 14.35
N GLN A 41 182.43 -114.15 14.32
CA GLN A 41 181.14 -114.78 14.02
C GLN A 41 180.08 -114.54 15.11
N GLN A 42 180.46 -114.54 16.39
CA GLN A 42 179.52 -114.23 17.47
C GLN A 42 179.06 -112.75 17.43
N SER A 43 179.94 -111.80 17.12
CA SER A 43 179.58 -110.38 17.01
C SER A 43 178.68 -110.06 15.81
N ALA A 44 178.73 -110.87 14.73
CA ALA A 44 177.84 -110.72 13.59
C ALA A 44 176.38 -111.11 13.95
N ALA A 45 176.20 -112.29 14.56
CA ALA A 45 174.89 -112.80 14.95
C ALA A 45 174.14 -111.86 15.92
N GLU A 46 174.85 -111.24 16.86
CA GLU A 46 174.28 -110.29 17.82
C GLU A 46 173.72 -109.01 17.15
N LYS A 47 174.27 -108.61 16.00
CA LYS A 47 173.81 -107.43 15.25
C LYS A 47 172.58 -107.73 14.41
N GLU A 48 172.51 -108.89 13.75
CA GLU A 48 171.33 -109.30 12.99
C GLU A 48 170.08 -109.41 13.88
N GLY A 49 170.24 -109.95 15.10
CA GLY A 49 169.16 -109.99 16.10
C GLY A 49 168.60 -108.60 16.47
N LYS A 50 169.47 -107.59 16.59
CA LYS A 50 169.07 -106.21 16.94
C LYS A 50 168.36 -105.48 15.80
N VAL A 51 168.72 -105.74 14.54
CA VAL A 51 168.03 -105.17 13.37
C VAL A 51 166.59 -105.68 13.27
N ARG A 52 166.37 -106.98 13.52
CA ARG A 52 165.04 -107.60 13.38
C ARG A 52 164.00 -107.01 14.34
N VAL A 53 164.38 -106.76 15.59
CA VAL A 53 163.51 -106.13 16.60
C VAL A 53 163.15 -104.68 16.23
N ALA A 54 164.08 -103.95 15.58
CA ALA A 54 163.82 -102.60 15.09
C ALA A 54 162.79 -102.57 13.92
N GLU A 55 162.79 -103.58 13.04
CA GLU A 55 161.76 -103.68 12.00
C GLU A 55 160.37 -104.01 12.54
N GLU A 56 160.28 -104.89 13.54
CA GLU A 56 158.99 -105.32 14.12
C GLU A 56 158.35 -104.18 14.92
N THR A 57 159.15 -103.43 15.70
CA THR A 57 158.68 -102.21 16.38
C THR A 57 158.27 -101.09 15.42
N ALA A 58 159.00 -100.89 14.32
CA ALA A 58 158.62 -99.92 13.28
C ALA A 58 157.32 -100.28 12.54
N LYS A 59 156.90 -101.55 12.56
CA LYS A 59 155.61 -101.99 11.99
C LYS A 59 154.44 -101.68 12.93
N SER A 60 154.59 -101.88 14.26
CA SER A 60 153.55 -101.56 15.26
C SER A 60 153.13 -100.10 15.22
N LEU A 61 154.11 -99.19 15.36
CA LEU A 61 153.88 -97.73 15.35
C LEU A 61 153.19 -97.23 14.06
N ARG A 62 153.29 -97.98 12.95
CA ARG A 62 152.67 -97.62 11.68
C ARG A 62 151.18 -97.98 11.62
N VAL A 63 150.75 -99.00 12.38
CA VAL A 63 149.34 -99.35 12.56
C VAL A 63 148.69 -98.34 13.50
N GLU A 64 149.31 -98.09 14.65
CA GLU A 64 148.86 -97.10 15.65
C GLU A 64 148.64 -95.70 15.03
N LEU A 65 149.56 -95.26 14.16
CA LEU A 65 149.41 -93.99 13.43
C LEU A 65 148.23 -93.98 12.44
N SER A 66 147.86 -95.13 11.88
CA SER A 66 146.72 -95.27 10.96
C SER A 66 145.38 -95.31 11.70
N GLU A 67 145.34 -95.90 12.90
CA GLU A 67 144.15 -95.89 13.76
C GLU A 67 143.86 -94.48 14.25
N VAL A 68 144.84 -93.78 14.83
CA VAL A 68 144.70 -92.40 15.34
C VAL A 68 144.33 -91.40 14.24
N THR A 69 144.78 -91.61 12.99
CA THR A 69 144.36 -90.74 11.87
C THR A 69 142.90 -90.99 11.47
N SER A 70 142.41 -92.24 11.53
CA SER A 70 141.00 -92.56 11.29
C SER A 70 140.07 -92.04 12.40
N GLU A 71 140.48 -92.12 13.67
CA GLU A 71 139.71 -91.55 14.80
C GLU A 71 139.58 -90.03 14.67
N ARG A 72 140.67 -89.35 14.30
CA ARG A 72 140.68 -87.90 14.04
C ARG A 72 139.69 -87.51 12.94
N GLU A 73 139.60 -88.29 11.87
CA GLU A 73 138.69 -88.01 10.75
C GLU A 73 137.23 -88.29 11.12
N CYS A 74 136.96 -89.34 11.90
CA CYS A 74 135.63 -89.59 12.49
C CYS A 74 135.19 -88.44 13.41
N LEU A 75 136.06 -87.99 14.32
CA LEU A 75 135.77 -86.85 15.21
C LEU A 75 135.58 -85.55 14.44
N GLN A 76 136.36 -85.32 13.37
CA GLN A 76 136.19 -84.14 12.50
C GLN A 76 134.84 -84.16 11.77
N SER A 77 134.40 -85.32 11.27
CA SER A 77 133.07 -85.50 10.65
C SER A 77 131.92 -85.24 11.65
N ASN A 78 132.05 -85.74 12.88
CA ASN A 78 131.06 -85.54 13.94
C ASN A 78 130.98 -84.06 14.37
N LEU A 79 132.13 -83.36 14.40
CA LEU A 79 132.17 -81.93 14.70
C LEU A 79 131.46 -81.10 13.60
N THR A 80 131.66 -81.44 12.32
CA THR A 80 130.95 -80.76 11.23
C THR A 80 129.44 -80.97 11.28
N ALA A 81 128.97 -82.20 11.54
CA ALA A 81 127.55 -82.48 11.69
C ALA A 81 126.93 -81.68 12.85
N ALA A 82 127.59 -81.63 14.01
CA ALA A 82 127.13 -80.83 15.16
C ALA A 82 127.08 -79.32 14.86
N THR A 83 127.99 -78.78 14.03
CA THR A 83 127.91 -77.38 13.59
C THR A 83 126.78 -77.12 12.59
N GLU A 84 126.42 -78.10 11.75
CA GLU A 84 125.28 -78.01 10.84
C GLU A 84 123.96 -78.04 11.64
N GLU A 85 123.79 -78.97 12.58
CA GLU A 85 122.62 -79.03 13.49
C GLU A 85 122.42 -77.72 14.27
N LEU A 86 123.50 -77.15 14.82
CA LEU A 86 123.45 -75.84 15.51
C LEU A 86 123.10 -74.68 14.57
N SER A 87 123.39 -74.78 13.27
CA SER A 87 122.98 -73.79 12.27
C SER A 87 121.50 -73.91 11.92
N VAL A 88 120.98 -75.14 11.80
CA VAL A 88 119.56 -75.43 11.56
C VAL A 88 118.72 -74.95 12.75
N LEU A 89 119.06 -75.37 13.96
CA LEU A 89 118.37 -74.95 15.20
C LEU A 89 118.37 -73.42 15.38
N ARG A 90 119.45 -72.73 14.98
CA ARG A 90 119.49 -71.26 14.98
C ARG A 90 118.54 -70.64 13.96
N SER A 91 118.41 -71.25 12.77
CA SER A 91 117.45 -70.80 11.76
C SER A 91 116.00 -71.03 12.19
N GLU A 92 115.68 -72.20 12.76
CA GLU A 92 114.35 -72.55 13.29
C GLU A 92 113.95 -71.65 14.46
N TRP A 93 114.89 -71.35 15.36
CA TRP A 93 114.67 -70.40 16.45
C TRP A 93 114.40 -68.99 15.91
N SER A 94 115.11 -68.56 14.86
CA SER A 94 114.89 -67.26 14.22
C SER A 94 113.55 -67.18 13.48
N THR A 95 113.08 -68.26 12.85
CA THR A 95 111.74 -68.29 12.23
C THR A 95 110.66 -68.31 13.30
N ALA A 96 110.79 -69.12 14.35
CA ALA A 96 109.85 -69.14 15.47
C ALA A 96 109.77 -67.78 16.20
N GLN A 97 110.87 -67.05 16.31
CA GLN A 97 110.88 -65.69 16.86
C GLN A 97 110.15 -64.69 15.93
N SER A 98 110.28 -64.84 14.61
CA SER A 98 109.53 -64.05 13.63
C SER A 98 108.04 -64.36 13.70
N ASP A 99 107.67 -65.65 13.71
CA ASP A 99 106.28 -66.10 13.76
C ASP A 99 105.59 -65.62 15.04
N LEU A 100 106.26 -65.70 16.21
CA LEU A 100 105.77 -65.15 17.46
C LEU A 100 105.44 -63.65 17.35
N ALA A 101 106.30 -62.86 16.69
CA ALA A 101 106.05 -61.44 16.46
C ALA A 101 104.88 -61.19 15.49
N THR A 102 104.72 -62.01 14.44
CA THR A 102 103.54 -61.92 13.57
C THR A 102 102.26 -62.25 14.32
N LEU A 103 102.25 -63.30 15.15
CA LEU A 103 101.10 -63.67 15.98
C LEU A 103 100.76 -62.60 17.01
N GLN A 104 101.75 -61.98 17.65
CA GLN A 104 101.53 -60.84 18.56
C GLN A 104 100.89 -59.65 17.84
N THR A 105 101.33 -59.31 16.63
CA THR A 105 100.72 -58.22 15.86
C THR A 105 99.32 -58.57 15.34
N GLN A 106 99.06 -59.83 14.96
CA GLN A 106 97.73 -60.32 14.59
C GLN A 106 96.75 -60.31 15.76
N VAL A 107 97.16 -60.79 16.95
CA VAL A 107 96.34 -60.74 18.17
C VAL A 107 96.03 -59.29 18.57
N GLY A 108 97.02 -58.39 18.53
CA GLY A 108 96.81 -56.96 18.78
C GLY A 108 95.91 -56.29 17.72
N GLY A 109 95.92 -56.79 16.48
CA GLY A 109 94.97 -56.38 15.44
C GLY A 109 93.55 -56.85 15.73
N ALA A 110 93.37 -58.13 16.05
CA ALA A 110 92.09 -58.73 16.37
C ALA A 110 91.43 -58.10 17.61
N GLN A 111 92.21 -57.76 18.64
CA GLN A 111 91.73 -57.03 19.82
C GLN A 111 91.17 -55.65 19.46
N ARG A 112 91.84 -54.89 18.60
CA ARG A 112 91.34 -53.58 18.13
C ARG A 112 90.05 -53.73 17.30
N VAL A 113 89.95 -54.75 16.46
CA VAL A 113 88.74 -55.04 15.68
C VAL A 113 87.58 -55.42 16.61
N ALA A 114 87.83 -56.21 17.66
CA ALA A 114 86.83 -56.54 18.67
C ALA A 114 86.37 -55.29 19.44
N GLU A 115 87.30 -54.44 19.90
CA GLU A 115 86.97 -53.16 20.55
C GLU A 115 86.12 -52.22 19.68
N VAL A 116 86.38 -52.18 18.38
CA VAL A 116 85.59 -51.37 17.43
C VAL A 116 84.19 -51.98 17.26
N ALA A 117 84.10 -53.30 17.04
CA ALA A 117 82.83 -54.00 16.91
C ALA A 117 81.98 -53.91 18.19
N GLU A 118 82.58 -53.92 19.39
CA GLU A 118 81.85 -53.70 20.65
C GLU A 118 81.30 -52.27 20.77
N LYS A 119 82.06 -51.26 20.32
CA LYS A 119 81.61 -49.86 20.28
C LYS A 119 80.49 -49.65 19.27
N GLU A 120 80.58 -50.27 18.08
CA GLU A 120 79.52 -50.27 17.05
C GLU A 120 78.25 -50.99 17.53
N VAL A 121 78.39 -52.17 18.16
CA VAL A 121 77.26 -52.87 18.78
C VAL A 121 76.66 -52.06 19.94
N GLY A 122 77.47 -51.27 20.65
CA GLY A 122 77.03 -50.29 21.63
C GLY A 122 76.16 -49.21 21.00
N SER A 123 76.67 -48.48 20.00
CA SER A 123 75.93 -47.40 19.33
C SER A 123 74.66 -47.90 18.66
N LEU A 124 74.70 -49.05 17.98
CA LEU A 124 73.53 -49.68 17.36
C LEU A 124 72.45 -50.09 18.38
N ARG A 125 72.85 -50.49 19.60
CA ARG A 125 71.89 -50.75 20.70
C ARG A 125 71.24 -49.47 21.21
N GLU A 126 72.00 -48.38 21.34
CA GLU A 126 71.45 -47.08 21.71
C GLU A 126 70.54 -46.49 20.63
N GLU A 127 70.92 -46.59 19.35
CA GLU A 127 70.09 -46.20 18.21
C GLU A 127 68.79 -47.01 18.15
N LEU A 128 68.86 -48.33 18.34
CA LEU A 128 67.67 -49.18 18.42
C LEU A 128 66.79 -48.85 19.63
N ALA A 129 67.35 -48.37 20.74
CA ALA A 129 66.57 -47.88 21.88
C ALA A 129 65.88 -46.55 21.55
N ARG A 130 66.64 -45.57 21.04
CA ARG A 130 66.12 -44.26 20.57
C ARG A 130 65.00 -44.42 19.55
N GLU A 131 65.16 -45.35 18.60
CA GLU A 131 64.15 -45.60 17.57
C GLU A 131 62.90 -46.33 18.12
N LYS A 132 63.06 -47.23 19.11
CA LYS A 132 61.91 -47.82 19.82
C LYS A 132 61.12 -46.76 20.60
N ASP A 133 61.80 -45.85 21.29
CA ASP A 133 61.17 -44.77 22.05
C ASP A 133 60.51 -43.74 21.10
N SER A 134 61.17 -43.42 19.98
CA SER A 134 60.63 -42.62 18.87
C SER A 134 59.37 -43.27 18.28
N HIS A 135 59.40 -44.57 17.98
CA HIS A 135 58.26 -45.32 17.46
C HIS A 135 57.11 -45.41 18.49
N SER A 136 57.43 -45.59 19.77
CA SER A 136 56.43 -45.55 20.85
C SER A 136 55.76 -44.18 20.96
N SER A 137 56.55 -43.10 20.97
CA SER A 137 56.09 -41.71 20.99
C SER A 137 55.25 -41.32 19.78
N THR A 138 55.67 -41.70 18.56
CA THR A 138 54.92 -41.43 17.33
C THR A 138 53.62 -42.24 17.29
N ARG A 139 53.64 -43.51 17.72
CA ARG A 139 52.44 -44.34 17.84
C ARG A 139 51.45 -43.80 18.88
N GLN A 140 51.92 -43.29 20.02
CA GLN A 140 51.08 -42.64 21.02
C GLN A 140 50.47 -41.33 20.48
N ARG A 141 51.27 -40.49 19.81
CA ARG A 141 50.79 -39.25 19.16
C ARG A 141 49.76 -39.54 18.06
N LEU A 142 49.98 -40.56 17.23
CA LEU A 142 49.02 -41.01 16.22
C LEU A 142 47.71 -41.51 16.86
N ALA A 143 47.81 -42.29 17.94
CA ALA A 143 46.62 -42.76 18.68
C ALA A 143 45.84 -41.61 19.36
N ALA A 144 46.53 -40.54 19.78
CA ALA A 144 45.88 -39.33 20.27
C ALA A 144 45.17 -38.56 19.13
N ALA A 145 45.88 -38.27 18.04
CA ALA A 145 45.33 -37.58 16.87
C ALA A 145 44.12 -38.32 16.24
N VAL A 146 44.14 -39.67 16.23
CA VAL A 146 42.99 -40.48 15.76
C VAL A 146 41.79 -40.42 16.73
N LYS A 147 42.00 -40.20 18.03
CA LYS A 147 40.91 -39.94 18.99
C LYS A 147 40.36 -38.53 18.81
N GLU A 148 41.23 -37.53 18.70
CA GLU A 148 40.88 -36.13 18.49
C GLU A 148 40.07 -35.95 17.20
N ALA A 149 40.57 -36.46 16.06
CA ALA A 149 39.86 -36.43 14.78
C ALA A 149 38.49 -37.11 14.83
N LYS A 150 38.31 -38.16 15.65
CA LYS A 150 36.98 -38.78 15.87
C LYS A 150 36.05 -37.86 16.66
N VAL A 151 36.54 -37.20 17.71
CA VAL A 151 35.75 -36.23 18.49
C VAL A 151 35.36 -35.04 17.60
N THR A 152 36.29 -34.47 16.85
CA THR A 152 36.01 -33.39 15.88
C THR A 152 35.01 -33.83 14.82
N ASN A 153 35.09 -35.07 14.32
CA ASN A 153 34.12 -35.59 13.34
C ASN A 153 32.71 -35.72 13.95
N VAL A 154 32.57 -36.21 15.18
CA VAL A 154 31.26 -36.28 15.86
C VAL A 154 30.70 -34.87 16.10
N MET A 155 31.51 -33.95 16.61
CA MET A 155 31.10 -32.55 16.81
C MET A 155 30.69 -31.88 15.49
N ASN A 156 31.37 -32.16 14.37
CA ASN A 156 31.00 -31.64 13.06
C ASN A 156 29.67 -32.22 12.54
N LEU A 157 29.35 -33.48 12.85
CA LEU A 157 28.05 -34.08 12.53
C LEU A 157 26.93 -33.46 13.35
N GLU A 158 27.13 -33.31 14.67
CA GLU A 158 26.18 -32.63 15.57
C GLU A 158 25.94 -31.18 15.13
N LEU A 159 27.00 -30.42 14.81
CA LEU A 159 26.89 -29.06 14.27
C LEU A 159 26.11 -29.03 12.95
N ALA A 160 26.29 -30.01 12.05
CA ALA A 160 25.53 -30.10 10.81
C ALA A 160 24.06 -30.49 11.03
N ASP A 161 23.75 -31.29 12.06
CA ASP A 161 22.37 -31.61 12.48
C ASP A 161 21.69 -30.38 13.08
N TYR A 162 22.38 -29.62 13.95
CA TYR A 162 21.88 -28.34 14.47
C TYR A 162 21.67 -27.31 13.36
N GLN A 163 22.59 -27.19 12.40
CA GLN A 163 22.45 -26.29 11.24
C GLN A 163 21.22 -26.64 10.39
N ARG A 164 21.01 -27.93 10.07
CA ARG A 164 19.81 -28.38 9.34
C ARG A 164 18.52 -28.18 10.13
N SER A 165 18.55 -28.33 11.46
CA SER A 165 17.42 -28.03 12.33
C SER A 165 17.09 -26.53 12.37
N LEU A 166 18.11 -25.67 12.45
CA LEU A 166 17.94 -24.20 12.39
C LEU A 166 17.37 -23.75 11.03
N GLN A 167 17.93 -24.22 9.92
CA GLN A 167 17.41 -23.94 8.58
C GLN A 167 15.93 -24.37 8.45
N SER A 168 15.58 -25.56 8.91
CA SER A 168 14.18 -26.02 8.89
C SER A 168 13.25 -25.29 9.88
N LEU A 169 13.79 -24.54 10.85
CA LEU A 169 13.02 -23.63 11.71
C LEU A 169 12.89 -22.24 11.06
N GLU A 170 13.93 -21.76 10.37
CA GLU A 170 13.90 -20.51 9.59
C GLU A 170 12.94 -20.60 8.40
N GLU A 171 12.92 -21.73 7.68
CA GLU A 171 11.93 -22.06 6.63
C GLU A 171 10.49 -22.03 7.20
N LYS A 172 10.26 -22.64 8.36
CA LYS A 172 8.93 -22.64 9.01
C LYS A 172 8.54 -21.26 9.52
N LEU A 173 9.49 -20.49 10.06
CA LEU A 173 9.26 -19.14 10.56
C LEU A 173 8.93 -18.16 9.42
N THR A 174 9.61 -18.29 8.28
CA THR A 174 9.34 -17.47 7.09
C THR A 174 8.03 -17.85 6.41
N ALA A 175 7.72 -19.15 6.28
CA ALA A 175 6.41 -19.62 5.80
C ALA A 175 5.26 -19.10 6.70
N ALA A 176 5.37 -19.25 8.02
CA ALA A 176 4.37 -18.75 8.97
C ALA A 176 4.26 -17.21 8.97
N HIS A 177 5.34 -16.48 8.61
CA HIS A 177 5.25 -15.03 8.39
C HIS A 177 4.47 -14.68 7.12
N GLY A 178 4.63 -15.47 6.05
CA GLY A 178 3.85 -15.34 4.81
C GLY A 178 2.36 -15.56 5.06
N GLU A 179 1.99 -16.70 5.66
CA GLU A 179 0.60 -17.01 6.04
C GLU A 179 -0.02 -15.91 6.94
N LEU A 180 0.79 -15.35 7.86
CA LEU A 180 0.36 -14.27 8.76
C LEU A 180 0.13 -12.95 8.02
N GLU A 181 0.95 -12.61 7.02
CA GLU A 181 0.72 -11.43 6.17
C GLU A 181 -0.47 -11.62 5.22
N GLU A 182 -0.63 -12.80 4.61
CA GLU A 182 -1.83 -13.11 3.81
C GLU A 182 -3.12 -12.98 4.64
N ALA A 183 -3.11 -13.44 5.90
CA ALA A 183 -4.22 -13.27 6.82
C ALA A 183 -4.41 -11.82 7.31
N ARG A 184 -3.36 -10.99 7.33
CA ARG A 184 -3.42 -9.54 7.61
C ARG A 184 -3.99 -8.77 6.41
N GLU A 185 -3.56 -9.11 5.21
CA GLU A 185 -4.08 -8.60 3.94
C GLU A 185 -5.57 -8.89 3.77
N GLU A 186 -5.98 -10.15 3.98
CA GLU A 186 -7.38 -10.53 3.81
C GLU A 186 -8.28 -9.86 4.85
N ARG A 187 -7.81 -9.72 6.09
CA ARG A 187 -8.50 -8.92 7.10
C ARG A 187 -8.67 -7.45 6.67
N ARG A 188 -7.67 -6.87 6.01
CA ARG A 188 -7.74 -5.51 5.43
C ARG A 188 -8.85 -5.43 4.39
N ARG A 189 -8.85 -6.34 3.41
CA ARG A 189 -9.87 -6.41 2.35
C ARG A 189 -11.29 -6.58 2.91
N GLN A 190 -11.47 -7.39 3.96
CA GLN A 190 -12.78 -7.54 4.60
C GLN A 190 -13.21 -6.31 5.40
N LEU A 191 -12.28 -5.56 6.02
CA LEU A 191 -12.57 -4.28 6.67
C LEU A 191 -12.96 -3.21 5.64
N ASP A 192 -12.18 -3.06 4.56
CA ASP A 192 -12.48 -2.12 3.46
C ASP A 192 -13.89 -2.39 2.87
N LYS A 193 -14.23 -3.68 2.72
CA LYS A 193 -15.53 -4.15 2.25
C LYS A 193 -16.66 -3.90 3.27
N MET A 194 -16.41 -4.06 4.56
CA MET A 194 -17.37 -3.70 5.61
C MET A 194 -17.65 -2.20 5.58
N ASP A 195 -16.63 -1.36 5.43
CA ASP A 195 -16.79 0.10 5.40
C ASP A 195 -17.46 0.59 4.10
N SER A 196 -17.28 -0.11 2.97
CA SER A 196 -18.08 0.16 1.77
C SER A 196 -19.57 -0.19 1.99
N MET A 197 -19.89 -1.31 2.65
CA MET A 197 -21.28 -1.66 2.99
C MET A 197 -21.90 -0.70 3.99
N ARG A 198 -21.14 -0.22 4.99
CA ARG A 198 -21.61 0.82 5.93
C ARG A 198 -22.03 2.09 5.19
N LYS A 199 -21.16 2.60 4.31
CA LYS A 199 -21.45 3.79 3.48
C LYS A 199 -22.67 3.59 2.59
N GLU A 200 -22.89 2.39 2.05
CA GLU A 200 -24.11 2.08 1.30
C GLU A 200 -25.36 2.07 2.20
N ILE A 201 -25.29 1.46 3.40
CA ILE A 201 -26.39 1.46 4.39
C ILE A 201 -26.73 2.89 4.83
N ASP A 202 -25.72 3.74 5.08
CA ASP A 202 -25.90 5.14 5.47
C ASP A 202 -26.58 5.93 4.33
N LEU A 203 -26.11 5.77 3.09
CA LEU A 203 -26.72 6.36 1.90
C LEU A 203 -28.16 5.88 1.68
N LYS A 204 -28.45 4.59 1.90
CA LYS A 204 -29.81 4.03 1.79
C LYS A 204 -30.72 4.55 2.90
N THR A 205 -30.19 4.76 4.09
CA THR A 205 -30.92 5.35 5.23
C THR A 205 -31.28 6.81 4.96
N GLN A 206 -30.34 7.60 4.43
CA GLN A 206 -30.59 8.98 3.98
C GLN A 206 -31.62 9.04 2.83
N GLN A 207 -31.54 8.10 1.87
CA GLN A 207 -32.53 7.97 0.78
C GLN A 207 -33.93 7.67 1.33
N ALA A 208 -34.05 6.78 2.33
CA ALA A 208 -35.33 6.46 2.98
C ALA A 208 -35.93 7.69 3.67
N ILE A 209 -35.16 8.38 4.51
CA ILE A 209 -35.61 9.60 5.22
C ILE A 209 -36.07 10.68 4.22
N SER A 210 -35.32 10.91 3.13
CA SER A 210 -35.70 11.87 2.09
C SER A 210 -37.00 11.50 1.37
N VAL A 211 -37.29 10.21 1.20
CA VAL A 211 -38.57 9.72 0.66
C VAL A 211 -39.70 9.88 1.67
N GLU A 212 -39.47 9.64 2.96
CA GLU A 212 -40.47 9.87 4.01
C GLU A 212 -40.83 11.36 4.16
N ASP A 213 -39.87 12.27 4.05
CA ASP A 213 -40.10 13.71 4.00
C ASP A 213 -40.90 14.16 2.77
N ARG A 214 -40.61 13.58 1.60
CA ARG A 214 -41.40 13.82 0.39
C ARG A 214 -42.82 13.25 0.53
N LEU A 215 -42.97 12.11 1.19
CA LEU A 215 -44.26 11.48 1.46
C LEU A 215 -45.09 12.26 2.49
N SER A 216 -44.46 12.84 3.52
CA SER A 216 -45.14 13.69 4.50
C SER A 216 -45.61 15.01 3.89
N LYS A 217 -44.75 15.66 3.09
CA LYS A 217 -45.07 16.89 2.34
C LYS A 217 -46.19 16.67 1.33
N THR A 218 -46.15 15.60 0.54
CA THR A 218 -47.21 15.27 -0.43
C THR A 218 -48.53 14.88 0.25
N LYS A 219 -48.51 14.12 1.35
CA LYS A 219 -49.71 13.86 2.18
C LYS A 219 -50.32 15.16 2.74
N SER A 220 -49.50 16.11 3.17
CA SER A 220 -49.95 17.42 3.64
C SER A 220 -50.63 18.24 2.54
N LEU A 221 -50.01 18.31 1.35
CA LEU A 221 -50.60 18.97 0.17
C LEU A 221 -51.90 18.30 -0.29
N TRP A 222 -51.98 16.97 -0.26
CA TRP A 222 -53.21 16.23 -0.56
C TRP A 222 -54.32 16.51 0.46
N MET A 223 -54.00 16.56 1.75
CA MET A 223 -54.96 16.93 2.80
C MET A 223 -55.41 18.39 2.71
N LYS A 224 -54.56 19.31 2.23
CA LYS A 224 -54.92 20.71 1.97
C LYS A 224 -55.85 20.82 0.75
N THR A 225 -55.42 20.32 -0.41
CA THR A 225 -56.20 20.36 -1.65
C THR A 225 -57.55 19.62 -1.53
N LYS A 226 -57.61 18.52 -0.77
CA LYS A 226 -58.89 17.87 -0.44
C LYS A 226 -59.83 18.78 0.35
N LYS A 227 -59.34 19.47 1.40
CA LYS A 227 -60.16 20.43 2.17
C LYS A 227 -60.63 21.59 1.31
N GLU A 228 -59.80 22.07 0.40
CA GLU A 228 -60.13 23.14 -0.55
C GLU A 228 -61.21 22.68 -1.55
N LEU A 229 -61.13 21.45 -2.05
CA LEU A 229 -62.16 20.83 -2.89
C LEU A 229 -63.49 20.62 -2.14
N ASP A 230 -63.45 20.10 -0.91
CA ASP A 230 -64.64 19.88 -0.09
C ASP A 230 -65.30 21.24 0.30
N ALA A 231 -64.51 22.30 0.50
CA ALA A 231 -65.01 23.66 0.70
C ALA A 231 -65.63 24.26 -0.58
N ALA A 232 -64.96 24.12 -1.73
CA ALA A 232 -65.46 24.60 -3.02
C ALA A 232 -66.82 23.94 -3.39
N ARG A 233 -66.96 22.64 -3.14
CA ARG A 233 -68.23 21.91 -3.29
C ARG A 233 -69.34 22.42 -2.37
N LYS A 234 -69.00 22.84 -1.15
CA LYS A 234 -69.97 23.45 -0.23
C LYS A 234 -70.47 24.78 -0.77
N THR A 235 -69.57 25.65 -1.24
CA THR A 235 -69.96 26.94 -1.84
C THR A 235 -70.69 26.76 -3.18
N GLU A 236 -70.36 25.73 -3.96
CA GLU A 236 -71.10 25.37 -5.18
C GLU A 236 -72.55 24.98 -4.83
N GLY A 237 -72.75 24.13 -3.81
CA GLY A 237 -74.09 23.77 -3.33
C GLY A 237 -74.89 24.98 -2.80
N GLU A 238 -74.23 25.88 -2.07
CA GLU A 238 -74.84 27.13 -1.59
C GLU A 238 -75.25 28.05 -2.74
N LEU A 239 -74.42 28.16 -3.78
CA LEU A 239 -74.74 28.90 -5.00
C LEU A 239 -75.87 28.24 -5.81
N GLN A 240 -75.92 26.91 -5.91
CA GLN A 240 -77.01 26.20 -6.57
C GLN A 240 -78.36 26.45 -5.87
N VAL A 241 -78.39 26.47 -4.54
CA VAL A 241 -79.59 26.83 -3.76
C VAL A 241 -79.98 28.30 -3.98
N ALA A 242 -79.02 29.23 -3.98
CA ALA A 242 -79.28 30.64 -4.24
C ALA A 242 -79.78 30.90 -5.68
N MET A 243 -79.25 30.18 -6.68
CA MET A 243 -79.75 30.21 -8.06
C MET A 243 -81.18 29.69 -8.15
N ALA A 244 -81.53 28.62 -7.40
CA ALA A 244 -82.89 28.09 -7.36
C ALA A 244 -83.89 29.07 -6.70
N SER A 245 -83.51 29.76 -5.62
CA SER A 245 -84.37 30.77 -5.01
C SER A 245 -84.54 32.02 -5.88
N LEU A 246 -83.46 32.49 -6.54
CA LEU A 246 -83.54 33.61 -7.49
C LEU A 246 -84.40 33.26 -8.71
N ALA A 247 -84.32 32.02 -9.22
CA ALA A 247 -85.18 31.55 -10.30
C ALA A 247 -86.66 31.48 -9.89
N ALA A 248 -86.96 31.09 -8.64
CA ALA A 248 -88.30 31.11 -8.09
C ALA A 248 -88.83 32.55 -7.94
N GLN A 249 -88.02 33.48 -7.40
CA GLN A 249 -88.36 34.91 -7.27
C GLN A 249 -88.61 35.56 -8.63
N LEU A 250 -87.80 35.24 -9.64
CA LEU A 250 -87.99 35.72 -11.01
C LEU A 250 -89.33 35.27 -11.60
N GLU A 251 -89.77 34.05 -11.29
CA GLU A 251 -91.04 33.51 -11.77
C GLU A 251 -92.26 34.08 -11.00
N THR A 252 -92.13 34.41 -9.70
CA THR A 252 -93.20 35.13 -8.96
C THR A 252 -93.34 36.57 -9.43
N GLU A 253 -92.24 37.32 -9.54
CA GLU A 253 -92.21 38.68 -10.12
C GLU A 253 -92.82 38.71 -11.53
N LYS A 254 -92.52 37.70 -12.35
CA LYS A 254 -93.12 37.53 -13.68
C LYS A 254 -94.63 37.27 -13.63
N GLN A 255 -95.12 36.51 -12.65
CA GLN A 255 -96.58 36.29 -12.47
C GLN A 255 -97.29 37.55 -11.98
N GLU A 256 -96.70 38.29 -11.03
CA GLU A 256 -97.22 39.58 -10.55
C GLU A 256 -97.22 40.66 -11.65
N ALA A 257 -96.20 40.65 -12.53
CA ALA A 257 -96.16 41.52 -13.71
C ALA A 257 -97.24 41.17 -14.75
N GLU A 258 -97.55 39.89 -14.98
CA GLU A 258 -98.68 39.52 -15.85
C GLU A 258 -100.04 39.85 -15.20
N GLN A 259 -100.20 39.63 -13.89
CA GLN A 259 -101.41 40.05 -13.16
C GLN A 259 -101.63 41.56 -13.26
N SER A 260 -100.58 42.37 -13.07
CA SER A 260 -100.61 43.82 -13.19
C SER A 260 -101.05 44.29 -14.59
N LYS A 261 -100.68 43.56 -15.66
CA LYS A 261 -101.16 43.83 -17.02
C LYS A 261 -102.65 43.51 -17.17
N VAL A 262 -103.13 42.39 -16.61
CA VAL A 262 -104.55 42.01 -16.62
C VAL A 262 -105.40 43.04 -15.85
N GLU A 263 -104.94 43.49 -14.70
CA GLU A 263 -105.60 44.55 -13.91
C GLU A 263 -105.62 45.88 -14.68
N THR A 264 -104.51 46.26 -15.31
CA THR A 264 -104.43 47.47 -16.17
C THR A 264 -105.40 47.38 -17.35
N ALA A 265 -105.52 46.22 -17.99
CA ALA A 265 -106.47 45.99 -19.08
C ALA A 265 -107.93 46.07 -18.60
N SER A 266 -108.23 45.49 -17.42
CA SER A 266 -109.54 45.55 -16.77
C SER A 266 -109.94 46.98 -16.41
N LEU A 267 -109.04 47.76 -15.81
CA LEU A 267 -109.23 49.18 -15.51
C LEU A 267 -109.43 50.00 -16.80
N THR A 268 -108.67 49.70 -17.86
CA THR A 268 -108.82 50.36 -19.17
C THR A 268 -110.19 50.08 -19.80
N ALA A 269 -110.66 48.83 -19.77
CA ALA A 269 -111.99 48.45 -20.26
C ALA A 269 -113.11 49.11 -19.43
N LYS A 270 -112.96 49.18 -18.10
CA LYS A 270 -113.89 49.89 -17.21
C LYS A 270 -113.92 51.40 -17.49
N LEU A 271 -112.76 52.02 -17.72
CA LEU A 271 -112.65 53.42 -18.11
C LEU A 271 -113.35 53.68 -19.46
N GLN A 272 -113.13 52.84 -20.47
CA GLN A 272 -113.82 52.92 -21.76
C GLN A 272 -115.34 52.77 -21.60
N SER A 273 -115.82 51.84 -20.76
CA SER A 273 -117.25 51.68 -20.47
C SER A 273 -117.85 52.91 -19.78
N MET A 274 -117.15 53.50 -18.81
CA MET A 274 -117.58 54.73 -18.12
C MET A 274 -117.58 55.94 -19.07
N GLN A 275 -116.57 56.04 -19.94
CA GLN A 275 -116.49 57.08 -20.97
C GLN A 275 -117.64 56.95 -21.96
N GLN A 276 -117.91 55.74 -22.48
CA GLN A 276 -119.03 55.49 -23.39
C GLN A 276 -120.39 55.77 -22.72
N GLN A 277 -120.55 55.44 -21.44
CA GLN A 277 -121.74 55.80 -20.67
C GLN A 277 -121.88 57.33 -20.55
N SER A 278 -120.79 58.04 -20.24
CA SER A 278 -120.74 59.50 -20.16
C SER A 278 -121.11 60.15 -21.50
N ASP A 279 -120.46 59.75 -22.60
CA ASP A 279 -120.73 60.27 -23.94
C ASP A 279 -122.16 59.98 -24.41
N SER A 280 -122.72 58.82 -24.06
CA SER A 280 -124.13 58.51 -24.33
C SER A 280 -125.08 59.41 -23.53
N SER A 281 -124.76 59.71 -22.27
CA SER A 281 -125.53 60.62 -21.40
C SER A 281 -125.46 62.05 -21.90
N VAL A 282 -124.27 62.56 -22.24
CA VAL A 282 -124.06 63.86 -22.89
C VAL A 282 -124.83 63.93 -24.21
N GLY A 283 -124.80 62.87 -25.02
CA GLY A 283 -125.55 62.77 -26.27
C GLY A 283 -127.08 62.76 -26.09
N VAL A 284 -127.60 62.25 -24.97
CA VAL A 284 -129.01 62.35 -24.58
C VAL A 284 -129.34 63.76 -24.07
N LEU A 285 -128.51 64.32 -23.19
CA LEU A 285 -128.69 65.67 -22.64
C LEU A 285 -128.62 66.75 -23.72
N GLN A 286 -127.73 66.63 -24.71
CA GLN A 286 -127.74 67.54 -25.87
C GLN A 286 -129.03 67.45 -26.70
N LYS A 287 -129.63 66.25 -26.82
CA LYS A 287 -130.92 66.08 -27.51
C LYS A 287 -132.08 66.67 -26.71
N THR A 288 -132.10 66.51 -25.38
CA THR A 288 -133.14 67.12 -24.53
C THR A 288 -132.99 68.64 -24.46
N VAL A 289 -131.76 69.16 -24.34
CA VAL A 289 -131.48 70.61 -24.43
C VAL A 289 -131.96 71.17 -25.76
N ARG A 290 -131.59 70.59 -26.92
CA ARG A 290 -132.09 71.06 -28.23
C ARG A 290 -133.61 70.98 -28.36
N SER A 291 -134.25 69.98 -27.74
CA SER A 291 -135.72 69.89 -27.70
C SER A 291 -136.34 70.97 -26.80
N LEU A 292 -135.72 71.31 -25.68
CA LEU A 292 -136.15 72.38 -24.79
C LEU A 292 -135.89 73.77 -25.39
N GLU A 293 -134.77 73.97 -26.08
CA GLU A 293 -134.47 75.18 -26.87
C GLU A 293 -135.50 75.36 -27.99
N HIS A 294 -135.85 74.29 -28.72
CA HIS A 294 -136.89 74.37 -29.75
C HIS A 294 -138.28 74.65 -29.16
N LYS A 295 -138.63 74.04 -28.02
CA LYS A 295 -139.87 74.36 -27.27
C LYS A 295 -139.87 75.79 -26.73
N LEU A 296 -138.72 76.30 -26.28
CA LEU A 296 -138.56 77.67 -25.80
C LEU A 296 -138.69 78.66 -26.96
N ALA A 297 -138.09 78.38 -28.11
CA ALA A 297 -138.23 79.19 -29.32
C ALA A 297 -139.68 79.16 -29.85
N ALA A 298 -140.35 77.99 -29.80
CA ALA A 298 -141.77 77.89 -30.11
C ALA A 298 -142.63 78.71 -29.12
N ALA A 299 -142.41 78.57 -27.81
CA ALA A 299 -143.10 79.35 -26.78
C ALA A 299 -142.78 80.86 -26.84
N GLN A 300 -141.59 81.25 -27.31
CA GLN A 300 -141.23 82.64 -27.60
C GLN A 300 -141.91 83.13 -28.88
N SER A 301 -142.08 82.28 -29.89
CA SER A 301 -142.89 82.60 -31.08
C SER A 301 -144.37 82.74 -30.71
N GLU A 302 -144.91 81.84 -29.89
CA GLU A 302 -146.27 81.90 -29.35
C GLU A 302 -146.45 83.13 -28.45
N LEU A 303 -145.47 83.46 -27.60
CA LEU A 303 -145.48 84.66 -26.77
C LEU A 303 -145.40 85.93 -27.62
N THR A 304 -144.59 85.97 -28.68
CA THR A 304 -144.50 87.15 -29.56
C THR A 304 -145.74 87.29 -30.44
N THR A 305 -146.32 86.20 -30.97
CA THR A 305 -147.63 86.27 -31.63
C THR A 305 -148.74 86.63 -30.64
N SER A 306 -148.65 86.18 -29.38
CA SER A 306 -149.57 86.56 -28.30
C SER A 306 -149.35 87.99 -27.83
N GLN A 307 -148.13 88.54 -27.94
CA GLN A 307 -147.83 89.96 -27.70
C GLN A 307 -148.25 90.83 -28.89
N ILE A 308 -148.23 90.30 -30.12
CA ILE A 308 -148.80 90.97 -31.29
C ILE A 308 -150.33 90.99 -31.17
N SER A 309 -150.98 89.86 -30.91
CA SER A 309 -152.43 89.80 -30.71
C SER A 309 -152.87 90.49 -29.41
N LEU A 310 -152.03 90.53 -28.36
CA LEU A 310 -152.24 91.37 -27.18
C LEU A 310 -151.96 92.85 -27.48
N SER A 311 -151.03 93.21 -28.38
CA SER A 311 -150.82 94.62 -28.75
C SER A 311 -151.94 95.13 -29.66
N GLN A 312 -152.49 94.27 -30.53
CA GLN A 312 -153.75 94.52 -31.23
C GLN A 312 -154.92 94.57 -30.25
N CYS A 313 -155.07 93.60 -29.35
CA CYS A 313 -156.07 93.62 -28.28
C CYS A 313 -155.84 94.75 -27.25
N GLN A 314 -154.64 95.35 -27.19
CA GLN A 314 -154.33 96.57 -26.40
C GLN A 314 -154.48 97.84 -27.23
N GLN A 315 -154.45 97.78 -28.55
CA GLN A 315 -154.86 98.86 -29.45
C GLN A 315 -156.39 98.94 -29.42
N ASP A 316 -157.07 97.80 -29.56
CA ASP A 316 -158.49 97.63 -29.36
C ASP A 316 -158.91 97.89 -27.92
N TYR A 317 -158.18 97.43 -26.90
CA TYR A 317 -158.43 97.82 -25.51
C TYR A 317 -158.04 99.27 -25.24
N ASN A 318 -157.09 99.91 -25.92
CA ASN A 318 -156.91 101.37 -25.80
C ASN A 318 -158.09 102.10 -26.46
N ASN A 319 -158.55 101.67 -27.63
CA ASN A 319 -159.81 102.10 -28.25
C ASN A 319 -161.00 101.85 -27.31
N TYR A 320 -160.96 100.79 -26.49
CA TYR A 320 -161.97 100.45 -25.48
C TYR A 320 -161.73 101.06 -24.09
N LYS A 321 -160.57 101.62 -23.78
CA LYS A 321 -160.16 102.19 -22.46
C LYS A 321 -160.25 103.72 -22.48
N ILE A 322 -160.06 104.30 -23.67
CA ILE A 322 -160.62 105.59 -24.04
C ILE A 322 -162.15 105.58 -23.89
N ARG A 323 -162.82 104.41 -24.07
CA ARG A 323 -164.29 104.25 -23.88
C ARG A 323 -164.70 103.86 -22.45
N VAL A 324 -164.03 102.88 -21.85
CA VAL A 324 -164.50 102.18 -20.64
C VAL A 324 -163.91 102.81 -19.40
N HIS A 325 -162.62 102.63 -19.12
CA HIS A 325 -162.03 102.94 -17.81
C HIS A 325 -160.77 103.82 -17.97
N SER A 326 -160.77 105.12 -17.66
CA SER A 326 -161.75 105.99 -16.97
C SER A 326 -162.06 105.66 -15.50
N VAL A 327 -161.93 104.40 -15.06
CA VAL A 327 -162.23 104.01 -13.67
C VAL A 327 -161.30 102.87 -13.21
N LEU A 328 -160.71 103.09 -12.03
CA LEU A 328 -160.04 102.11 -11.16
C LEU A 328 -158.82 101.33 -11.71
N LYS A 329 -158.13 100.71 -10.74
CA LYS A 329 -156.67 100.63 -10.61
C LYS A 329 -156.36 99.76 -9.36
N GLN A 330 -155.12 99.28 -9.17
CA GLN A 330 -154.63 98.59 -7.93
C GLN A 330 -155.23 97.17 -7.70
N LYS A 331 -154.73 96.22 -6.87
CA LYS A 331 -153.48 95.94 -6.08
C LYS A 331 -153.57 94.44 -5.61
N SER A 332 -152.64 93.79 -4.87
CA SER A 332 -151.19 93.55 -5.00
C SER A 332 -150.66 92.71 -3.81
N GLY A 333 -149.86 91.63 -4.00
CA GLY A 333 -149.05 91.04 -2.90
C GLY A 333 -148.77 89.52 -2.97
N GLY A 334 -147.77 89.07 -2.19
CA GLY A 334 -147.55 87.67 -1.73
C GLY A 334 -147.85 87.57 -0.21
N PRO A 335 -147.04 86.89 0.65
CA PRO A 335 -145.92 85.97 0.42
C PRO A 335 -145.90 84.74 1.42
N SER A 336 -144.70 84.22 1.75
CA SER A 336 -144.31 83.56 3.03
C SER A 336 -144.18 82.02 3.09
N ALA A 337 -143.32 81.56 4.01
CA ALA A 337 -142.98 80.15 4.32
C ALA A 337 -142.41 80.05 5.76
N ALA A 338 -142.49 78.87 6.41
CA ALA A 338 -141.80 78.60 7.69
C ALA A 338 -141.76 77.08 8.03
N GLU A 339 -140.59 76.44 7.94
CA GLU A 339 -140.39 75.04 8.39
C GLU A 339 -138.90 74.74 8.64
N ILE A 340 -138.34 75.21 9.77
CA ILE A 340 -136.90 75.03 10.12
C ILE A 340 -136.76 74.80 11.63
N SER A 341 -137.00 73.57 12.11
CA SER A 341 -136.81 73.25 13.55
C SER A 341 -136.60 71.76 13.89
N THR A 342 -136.80 70.84 12.94
CA THR A 342 -136.68 69.39 13.14
C THR A 342 -135.28 68.86 12.84
N GLU A 343 -134.66 69.32 11.75
CA GLU A 343 -133.37 68.85 11.24
C GLU A 343 -132.22 69.00 12.25
N ILE A 344 -132.19 70.11 12.99
CA ILE A 344 -131.13 70.48 13.95
C ILE A 344 -130.99 69.47 15.11
N ARG A 345 -131.99 68.62 15.37
CA ARG A 345 -131.85 67.53 16.36
C ARG A 345 -131.19 66.27 15.80
N GLN A 346 -131.33 65.99 14.51
CA GLN A 346 -130.81 64.76 13.90
C GLN A 346 -129.30 64.84 13.64
N THR A 347 -128.76 66.04 13.41
CA THR A 347 -127.33 66.28 13.19
C THR A 347 -126.47 65.88 14.39
N PHE A 348 -126.84 66.34 15.59
CA PHE A 348 -126.05 66.07 16.81
C PHE A 348 -126.05 64.59 17.25
N GLU A 349 -127.10 63.84 16.95
CA GLU A 349 -127.17 62.41 17.29
C GLU A 349 -126.26 61.56 16.37
N ALA A 350 -126.14 61.94 15.09
CA ALA A 350 -125.18 61.35 14.16
C ALA A 350 -123.72 61.66 14.55
N GLU A 351 -123.44 62.90 14.97
CA GLU A 351 -122.11 63.37 15.37
C GLU A 351 -121.56 62.59 16.59
N ILE A 352 -122.42 62.26 17.56
CA ILE A 352 -122.07 61.43 18.73
C ILE A 352 -121.77 59.97 18.34
N LEU A 353 -122.42 59.44 17.30
CA LEU A 353 -122.12 58.09 16.78
C LEU A 353 -120.80 58.07 15.99
N GLN A 354 -120.52 59.11 15.20
CA GLN A 354 -119.26 59.26 14.49
C GLN A 354 -118.06 59.30 15.46
N LEU A 355 -118.12 60.13 16.50
CA LEU A 355 -117.07 60.22 17.53
C LEU A 355 -116.81 58.88 18.27
N LYS A 356 -117.81 58.00 18.36
CA LYS A 356 -117.63 56.65 18.90
C LYS A 356 -116.90 55.71 17.94
N VAL A 357 -117.13 55.84 16.63
CA VAL A 357 -116.38 55.08 15.62
C VAL A 357 -114.93 55.56 15.58
N GLU A 358 -114.69 56.87 15.55
CA GLU A 358 -113.33 57.44 15.57
C GLU A 358 -112.54 57.05 16.83
N LEU A 359 -113.20 56.94 18.00
CA LEU A 359 -112.61 56.44 19.25
C LEU A 359 -112.33 54.92 19.21
N GLN A 360 -113.15 54.14 18.51
CA GLN A 360 -112.93 52.70 18.31
C GLN A 360 -111.76 52.47 17.34
N ASP A 361 -111.73 53.21 16.22
CA ASP A 361 -110.72 53.08 15.17
C ASP A 361 -109.34 53.52 15.69
N SER A 362 -109.24 54.67 16.34
CA SER A 362 -107.99 55.13 16.97
C SER A 362 -107.48 54.16 18.05
N LYS A 363 -108.38 53.47 18.78
CA LYS A 363 -107.99 52.38 19.68
C LYS A 363 -107.45 51.16 18.92
N THR A 364 -108.01 50.79 17.77
CA THR A 364 -107.46 49.69 16.95
C THR A 364 -106.10 50.04 16.34
N GLN A 365 -105.93 51.27 15.87
CA GLN A 365 -104.65 51.80 15.38
C GLN A 365 -103.58 51.81 16.48
N LEU A 366 -103.94 52.17 17.71
CA LEU A 366 -103.03 52.07 18.86
C LEU A 366 -102.61 50.63 19.12
N SER A 367 -103.52 49.65 18.96
CA SER A 367 -103.17 48.23 19.14
C SER A 367 -102.34 47.64 18.00
N SER A 368 -102.49 48.11 16.74
CA SER A 368 -101.59 47.67 15.66
C SER A 368 -100.21 48.28 15.83
N ALA A 369 -100.11 49.58 16.11
CA ALA A 369 -98.84 50.26 16.35
C ALA A 369 -98.05 49.70 17.54
N LEU A 370 -98.73 49.11 18.55
CA LEU A 370 -98.08 48.38 19.63
C LEU A 370 -97.55 47.01 19.17
N ALA A 371 -98.28 46.27 18.34
CA ALA A 371 -97.81 45.00 17.77
C ALA A 371 -96.64 45.19 16.79
N GLU A 372 -96.72 46.23 15.94
CA GLU A 372 -95.65 46.68 15.04
C GLU A 372 -94.38 47.05 15.85
N LEU A 373 -94.54 47.71 17.01
CA LEU A 373 -93.42 48.03 17.89
C LEU A 373 -92.82 46.77 18.54
N GLU A 374 -93.63 45.81 18.99
CA GLU A 374 -93.16 44.54 19.53
C GLU A 374 -92.36 43.74 18.47
N GLU A 375 -92.88 43.63 17.25
CA GLU A 375 -92.20 43.00 16.11
C GLU A 375 -90.85 43.65 15.81
N VAL A 376 -90.80 44.97 15.67
CA VAL A 376 -89.54 45.72 15.43
C VAL A 376 -88.55 45.56 16.60
N THR A 377 -89.01 45.41 17.85
CA THR A 377 -88.08 45.12 18.97
C THR A 377 -87.48 43.73 18.92
N GLU A 378 -88.20 42.71 18.43
CA GLU A 378 -87.67 41.35 18.29
C GLU A 378 -86.79 41.22 17.01
N GLU A 379 -87.11 41.94 15.94
CA GLU A 379 -86.18 42.15 14.81
C GLU A 379 -84.88 42.79 15.28
N HIS A 380 -84.94 43.87 16.06
CA HIS A 380 -83.75 44.53 16.59
C HIS A 380 -82.94 43.62 17.52
N ARG A 381 -83.61 42.78 18.32
CA ARG A 381 -82.99 41.79 19.21
C ARG A 381 -82.26 40.70 18.41
N THR A 382 -82.91 40.13 17.39
CA THR A 382 -82.34 39.08 16.53
C THR A 382 -81.22 39.61 15.64
N LEU A 383 -81.36 40.83 15.09
CA LEU A 383 -80.29 41.53 14.37
C LEU A 383 -79.08 41.84 15.27
N THR A 384 -79.30 42.25 16.52
CA THR A 384 -78.21 42.47 17.49
C THR A 384 -77.50 41.16 17.82
N SER A 385 -78.24 40.07 18.02
CA SER A 385 -77.68 38.75 18.32
C SER A 385 -76.85 38.21 17.15
N THR A 386 -77.36 38.29 15.92
CA THR A 386 -76.64 37.86 14.71
C THR A 386 -75.43 38.74 14.42
N HIS A 387 -75.51 40.05 14.63
CA HIS A 387 -74.35 40.94 14.53
C HIS A 387 -73.26 40.58 15.56
N GLN A 388 -73.64 40.31 16.81
CA GLN A 388 -72.68 39.92 17.85
C GLN A 388 -72.03 38.55 17.56
N GLN A 389 -72.78 37.60 17.00
CA GLN A 389 -72.25 36.32 16.52
C GLN A 389 -71.31 36.49 15.31
N LEU A 390 -71.64 37.37 14.37
CA LEU A 390 -70.78 37.73 13.25
C LEU A 390 -69.47 38.38 13.73
N LEU A 391 -69.54 39.25 14.74
CA LEU A 391 -68.37 39.86 15.36
C LEU A 391 -67.45 38.81 16.00
N GLN A 392 -68.01 37.85 16.76
CA GLN A 392 -67.25 36.76 17.38
C GLN A 392 -66.62 35.80 16.35
N THR A 393 -67.35 35.44 15.29
CA THR A 393 -66.82 34.59 14.22
C THR A 393 -65.72 35.31 13.43
N SER A 394 -65.89 36.59 13.11
CA SER A 394 -64.84 37.43 12.50
C SER A 394 -63.60 37.56 13.39
N GLN A 395 -63.78 37.79 14.70
CA GLN A 395 -62.67 37.94 15.65
C GLN A 395 -61.90 36.62 15.88
N THR A 396 -62.58 35.48 15.87
CA THR A 396 -61.94 34.15 15.95
C THR A 396 -61.27 33.73 14.63
N GLN A 397 -61.83 34.11 13.48
CA GLN A 397 -61.16 33.98 12.19
C GLN A 397 -59.87 34.82 12.16
N LEU A 398 -59.94 36.10 12.53
CA LEU A 398 -58.77 36.99 12.63
C LEU A 398 -57.69 36.43 13.55
N SER A 399 -58.00 35.99 14.76
CA SER A 399 -56.99 35.42 15.66
C SER A 399 -56.37 34.12 15.12
N SER A 400 -57.16 33.30 14.41
CA SER A 400 -56.64 32.10 13.73
C SER A 400 -55.74 32.43 12.53
N ALA A 401 -56.02 33.52 11.81
CA ALA A 401 -55.23 33.99 10.67
C ALA A 401 -53.92 34.63 11.13
N SER A 402 -53.95 35.49 12.15
CA SER A 402 -52.74 36.08 12.76
C SER A 402 -51.81 34.99 13.30
N ARG A 403 -52.35 33.95 13.94
CA ARG A 403 -51.55 32.80 14.39
C ARG A 403 -50.96 32.00 13.22
N GLN A 404 -51.70 31.81 12.12
CA GLN A 404 -51.16 31.14 10.94
C GLN A 404 -50.03 31.94 10.29
N LEU A 405 -50.11 33.28 10.31
CA LEU A 405 -49.05 34.16 9.86
C LEU A 405 -47.81 34.05 10.76
N GLU A 406 -47.97 34.17 12.09
CA GLU A 406 -46.88 34.01 13.06
C GLU A 406 -46.20 32.63 12.96
N GLU A 407 -46.98 31.56 12.79
CA GLU A 407 -46.43 30.22 12.54
C GLU A 407 -45.71 30.10 11.19
N ALA A 408 -46.12 30.83 10.16
CA ALA A 408 -45.44 30.86 8.86
C ALA A 408 -44.13 31.68 8.90
N GLU A 409 -44.14 32.85 9.53
CA GLU A 409 -42.97 33.68 9.78
C GLU A 409 -41.93 32.94 10.65
N SER A 410 -42.38 32.22 11.68
CA SER A 410 -41.53 31.37 12.52
C SER A 410 -40.93 30.17 11.79
N ARG A 411 -41.60 29.63 10.76
CA ARG A 411 -41.04 28.59 9.87
C ARG A 411 -40.04 29.18 8.91
N HIS A 412 -40.41 30.22 8.16
CA HIS A 412 -39.54 30.90 7.21
C HIS A 412 -38.27 31.45 7.88
N GLY A 413 -38.41 32.06 9.05
CA GLY A 413 -37.29 32.57 9.85
C GLY A 413 -36.40 31.50 10.48
N ARG A 414 -36.76 30.21 10.39
CA ARG A 414 -35.91 29.05 10.73
C ARG A 414 -35.27 28.49 9.47
N GLU A 415 -36.05 28.22 8.43
CA GLU A 415 -35.55 27.78 7.11
C GLU A 415 -34.49 28.74 6.56
N SER A 416 -34.66 30.06 6.75
CA SER A 416 -33.70 31.09 6.37
C SER A 416 -32.37 31.00 7.14
N ARG A 417 -32.38 30.57 8.41
CA ARG A 417 -31.16 30.32 9.20
C ARG A 417 -30.47 29.04 8.77
N GLU A 418 -31.24 27.96 8.59
CA GLU A 418 -30.73 26.68 8.10
C GLU A 418 -30.07 26.85 6.72
N GLN A 419 -30.67 27.65 5.82
CA GLN A 419 -30.06 28.04 4.54
C GLN A 419 -28.78 28.87 4.72
N ALA A 420 -28.76 29.85 5.64
CA ALA A 420 -27.57 30.66 5.91
C ALA A 420 -26.41 29.82 6.49
N GLU A 421 -26.72 28.86 7.37
CA GLU A 421 -25.76 27.91 7.96
C GLU A 421 -25.19 26.96 6.90
N VAL A 422 -26.02 26.40 6.01
CA VAL A 422 -25.56 25.58 4.87
C VAL A 422 -24.70 26.40 3.90
N ILE A 423 -25.08 27.64 3.60
CA ILE A 423 -24.27 28.55 2.77
C ILE A 423 -22.92 28.87 3.45
N GLN A 424 -22.88 28.98 4.78
CA GLN A 424 -21.63 29.17 5.53
C GLN A 424 -20.75 27.91 5.48
N GLN A 425 -21.32 26.72 5.64
CA GLN A 425 -20.60 25.45 5.57
C GLN A 425 -19.99 25.23 4.18
N LEU A 426 -20.77 25.41 3.11
CA LEU A 426 -20.29 25.31 1.71
C LEU A 426 -19.18 26.33 1.41
N ARG A 427 -19.23 27.54 2.00
CA ARG A 427 -18.14 28.52 1.88
C ARG A 427 -16.87 28.09 2.61
N GLN A 428 -16.99 27.41 3.76
CA GLN A 428 -15.85 26.85 4.48
C GLN A 428 -15.21 25.69 3.70
N GLU A 429 -16.02 24.75 3.21
CA GLU A 429 -15.56 23.62 2.37
C GLU A 429 -14.82 24.11 1.11
N VAL A 430 -15.35 25.11 0.40
CA VAL A 430 -14.67 25.71 -0.77
C VAL A 430 -13.32 26.33 -0.40
N VAL A 431 -13.19 26.94 0.78
CA VAL A 431 -11.89 27.48 1.25
C VAL A 431 -10.92 26.37 1.61
N GLU A 432 -11.35 25.33 2.34
CA GLU A 432 -10.51 24.18 2.70
C GLU A 432 -10.02 23.40 1.47
N VAL A 433 -10.89 23.19 0.47
CA VAL A 433 -10.53 22.61 -0.82
C VAL A 433 -9.56 23.51 -1.59
N THR A 434 -9.76 24.83 -1.58
CA THR A 434 -8.84 25.78 -2.23
C THR A 434 -7.46 25.80 -1.57
N ASP A 435 -7.40 25.76 -0.23
CA ASP A 435 -6.15 25.81 0.52
C ASP A 435 -5.39 24.47 0.46
N THR A 436 -6.08 23.33 0.42
CA THR A 436 -5.45 22.02 0.19
C THR A 436 -4.88 21.89 -1.22
N PHE A 437 -5.60 22.34 -2.27
CA PHE A 437 -5.03 22.43 -3.62
C PHE A 437 -3.85 23.41 -3.70
N ARG A 438 -3.90 24.55 -2.99
CA ARG A 438 -2.75 25.47 -2.91
C ARG A 438 -1.54 24.80 -2.25
N GLY A 439 -1.74 24.04 -1.19
CA GLY A 439 -0.68 23.28 -0.52
C GLY A 439 -0.07 22.20 -1.42
N GLN A 440 -0.88 21.48 -2.20
CA GLN A 440 -0.40 20.51 -3.20
C GLN A 440 0.42 21.17 -4.32
N LEU A 441 -0.02 22.32 -4.82
CA LEU A 441 0.74 23.09 -5.82
C LEU A 441 2.07 23.59 -5.27
N GLN A 442 2.10 24.03 -4.00
CA GLN A 442 3.32 24.47 -3.33
C GLN A 442 4.30 23.32 -3.11
N SER A 443 3.85 22.16 -2.63
CA SER A 443 4.75 21.00 -2.42
C SER A 443 5.30 20.45 -3.74
N LEU A 444 4.49 20.42 -4.80
CA LEU A 444 4.93 20.04 -6.15
C LEU A 444 5.93 21.06 -6.73
N GLN A 445 5.71 22.36 -6.51
CA GLN A 445 6.66 23.40 -6.92
C GLN A 445 7.99 23.29 -6.16
N GLU A 446 7.95 23.01 -4.85
CA GLU A 446 9.15 22.73 -4.07
C GLU A 446 9.91 21.49 -4.56
N GLU A 447 9.20 20.40 -4.89
CA GLU A 447 9.81 19.18 -5.41
C GLU A 447 10.49 19.42 -6.77
N GLN A 448 9.78 20.09 -7.69
CA GLN A 448 10.37 20.53 -8.96
C GLN A 448 11.59 21.42 -8.75
N GLN A 449 11.56 22.34 -7.78
CA GLN A 449 12.70 23.19 -7.45
C GLN A 449 13.87 22.39 -6.87
N LYS A 450 13.62 21.38 -6.02
CA LYS A 450 14.65 20.46 -5.48
C LYS A 450 15.30 19.64 -6.60
N VAL A 451 14.51 19.09 -7.54
CA VAL A 451 15.00 18.36 -8.72
C VAL A 451 15.83 19.27 -9.63
N VAL A 452 15.36 20.49 -9.92
CA VAL A 452 16.13 21.47 -10.72
C VAL A 452 17.45 21.86 -10.05
N VAL A 453 17.50 21.93 -8.72
CA VAL A 453 18.75 22.17 -7.98
C VAL A 453 19.69 20.95 -8.05
N SER A 454 19.19 19.71 -7.92
CA SER A 454 20.00 18.49 -8.07
C SER A 454 20.62 18.41 -9.47
N LEU A 455 19.79 18.54 -10.51
CA LEU A 455 20.24 18.49 -11.91
C LEU A 455 21.25 19.61 -12.25
N ARG A 456 21.14 20.79 -11.63
CA ARG A 456 22.17 21.85 -11.73
C ARG A 456 23.46 21.46 -11.01
N GLY A 457 23.38 20.87 -9.81
CA GLY A 457 24.55 20.38 -9.07
C GLY A 457 25.29 19.28 -9.83
N GLU A 458 24.55 18.31 -10.38
CA GLU A 458 25.06 17.25 -11.25
C GLU A 458 25.68 17.82 -12.53
N LEU A 459 25.08 18.84 -13.14
CA LEU A 459 25.62 19.51 -14.32
C LEU A 459 26.93 20.27 -14.01
N GLU A 460 27.04 20.96 -12.88
CA GLU A 460 28.30 21.60 -12.48
C GLU A 460 29.37 20.58 -12.04
N ALA A 461 28.98 19.45 -11.44
CA ALA A 461 29.89 18.33 -11.16
C ALA A 461 30.41 17.69 -12.47
N ALA A 462 29.52 17.50 -13.46
CA ALA A 462 29.90 17.02 -14.78
C ALA A 462 30.84 18.01 -15.49
N LYS A 463 30.51 19.31 -15.51
CA LYS A 463 31.37 20.38 -16.06
C LYS A 463 32.74 20.43 -15.40
N THR A 464 32.82 20.38 -14.07
CA THR A 464 34.10 20.41 -13.34
C THR A 464 34.91 19.12 -13.54
N SER A 465 34.26 17.97 -13.71
CA SER A 465 34.95 16.74 -14.13
C SER A 465 35.51 16.84 -15.55
N LEU A 466 34.78 17.48 -16.47
CA LEU A 466 35.17 17.68 -17.86
C LEU A 466 36.32 18.70 -17.97
N THR A 467 36.26 19.83 -17.27
CA THR A 467 37.38 20.78 -17.24
C THR A 467 38.63 20.19 -16.58
N ARG A 468 38.48 19.34 -15.55
CA ARG A 468 39.61 18.58 -14.97
C ARG A 468 40.21 17.60 -15.98
N LEU A 469 39.39 16.84 -16.69
CA LEU A 469 39.84 15.91 -17.75
C LEU A 469 40.50 16.66 -18.92
N GLN A 470 40.01 17.84 -19.27
CA GLN A 470 40.59 18.68 -20.30
C GLN A 470 41.91 19.31 -19.85
N GLN A 471 42.01 19.82 -18.61
CA GLN A 471 43.29 20.23 -18.02
C GLN A 471 44.31 19.09 -17.97
N GLU A 472 43.88 17.87 -17.64
CA GLU A 472 44.73 16.68 -17.72
C GLU A 472 45.15 16.36 -19.16
N ALA A 473 44.27 16.52 -20.16
CA ALA A 473 44.58 16.31 -21.57
C ALA A 473 45.56 17.36 -22.09
N ASP A 474 45.32 18.64 -21.80
CA ASP A 474 46.18 19.76 -22.17
C ASP A 474 47.55 19.65 -21.47
N ALA A 475 47.60 19.23 -20.21
CA ALA A 475 48.85 18.91 -19.52
C ALA A 475 49.60 17.73 -20.15
N LYS A 476 48.88 16.69 -20.62
CA LYS A 476 49.48 15.56 -21.37
C LYS A 476 49.97 16.00 -22.76
N VAL A 477 49.30 16.94 -23.42
CA VAL A 477 49.75 17.55 -24.69
C VAL A 477 50.99 18.43 -24.47
N LEU A 478 51.01 19.26 -23.44
CA LEU A 478 52.17 20.09 -23.06
C LEU A 478 53.38 19.22 -22.66
N ALA A 479 53.17 18.18 -21.85
CA ALA A 479 54.23 17.23 -21.51
C ALA A 479 54.76 16.46 -22.75
N ARG A 480 53.91 16.21 -23.74
CA ARG A 480 54.31 15.61 -25.03
C ARG A 480 55.05 16.60 -25.93
N ALA A 481 54.70 17.89 -25.89
CA ALA A 481 55.40 18.95 -26.61
C ALA A 481 56.81 19.21 -26.06
N VAL A 482 57.00 19.14 -24.73
CA VAL A 482 58.33 19.28 -24.09
C VAL A 482 59.34 18.22 -24.56
N ASN A 483 58.89 17.06 -25.02
CA ASN A 483 59.76 15.97 -25.49
C ASN A 483 60.11 16.01 -27.00
N HIS A 484 59.56 16.91 -27.81
CA HIS A 484 59.85 17.02 -29.26
C HIS A 484 60.09 18.47 -29.69
N SER A 485 61.35 18.90 -29.69
CA SER A 485 61.76 20.26 -30.05
C SER A 485 62.20 20.40 -31.52
N SER A 486 61.29 20.78 -32.42
CA SER A 486 61.64 21.38 -33.73
C SER A 486 60.47 22.10 -34.42
N SER A 487 60.80 23.17 -35.17
CA SER A 487 59.96 23.91 -36.15
C SER A 487 58.64 24.57 -35.68
N GLY A 488 58.60 25.91 -35.74
CA GLY A 488 57.39 26.67 -36.12
C GLY A 488 57.44 27.01 -37.62
N PRO A 489 56.88 28.15 -38.09
CA PRO A 489 55.79 28.96 -37.52
C PRO A 489 54.67 29.29 -38.57
N ALA A 490 53.43 29.62 -38.14
CA ALA A 490 52.45 30.29 -39.01
C ALA A 490 51.27 30.97 -38.27
N HIS A 491 50.95 32.20 -38.67
CA HIS A 491 49.62 32.84 -38.67
C HIS A 491 49.11 32.81 -40.15
N PRO A 492 47.85 33.17 -40.54
CA PRO A 492 46.92 34.11 -39.88
C PRO A 492 45.38 33.79 -40.00
N GLN A 493 44.55 34.78 -39.63
CA GLN A 493 43.24 35.20 -40.20
C GLN A 493 41.95 34.33 -40.12
N THR A 494 40.99 34.88 -39.35
CA THR A 494 39.71 35.47 -39.80
C THR A 494 38.77 34.75 -40.79
N LEU A 495 37.54 34.45 -40.33
CA LEU A 495 36.21 34.60 -40.96
C LEU A 495 35.19 34.38 -39.81
N VAL A 496 34.11 35.14 -39.54
CA VAL A 496 33.20 36.03 -40.29
C VAL A 496 32.25 35.30 -41.25
N SER A 497 31.04 34.99 -40.77
CA SER A 497 29.72 34.96 -41.48
C SER A 497 28.68 34.35 -40.51
N GLN A 498 27.70 35.13 -40.06
CA GLN A 498 26.36 35.31 -40.67
C GLN A 498 25.42 34.12 -40.40
N GLU A 499 24.43 34.30 -39.51
CA GLU A 499 23.08 34.82 -39.80
C GLU A 499 22.16 33.78 -40.47
N THR A 500 21.06 33.44 -39.81
CA THR A 500 19.67 33.47 -40.32
C THR A 500 18.74 32.78 -39.30
N ARG A 501 17.46 33.13 -39.16
CA ARG A 501 16.73 34.42 -39.30
C ARG A 501 15.30 34.20 -38.78
N ASN A 502 14.59 35.29 -38.48
CA ASN A 502 13.12 35.37 -38.39
C ASN A 502 12.45 34.62 -37.20
N ALA A 503 11.30 35.06 -36.68
CA ALA A 503 10.66 36.39 -36.75
C ALA A 503 9.60 36.52 -35.65
N ASP A 504 9.27 37.76 -35.28
CA ASP A 504 8.14 38.08 -34.40
C ASP A 504 6.78 37.86 -35.09
N SER A 505 5.82 37.33 -34.32
CA SER A 505 4.38 37.62 -34.45
C SER A 505 3.72 37.26 -33.12
N ALA A 506 3.18 38.20 -32.33
CA ALA A 506 2.09 39.15 -32.59
C ALA A 506 0.76 38.62 -32.02
N THR A 507 0.30 39.32 -30.98
CA THR A 507 -1.09 39.57 -30.58
C THR A 507 -2.20 38.66 -31.13
N VAL A 508 -2.84 37.90 -30.23
CA VAL A 508 -4.26 37.53 -30.37
C VAL A 508 -5.04 37.96 -29.13
N THR A 509 -5.67 39.12 -29.23
CA THR A 509 -6.91 39.46 -28.51
C THR A 509 -8.09 39.16 -29.45
N ASN A 510 -9.17 38.52 -28.98
CA ASN A 510 -10.55 39.04 -29.01
C ASN A 510 -11.57 38.01 -28.49
N GLU A 511 -12.83 38.45 -28.31
CA GLU A 511 -14.09 37.66 -28.25
C GLU A 511 -14.25 36.70 -27.05
N GLN A 512 -15.25 36.82 -26.15
CA GLN A 512 -16.54 37.54 -26.07
C GLN A 512 -17.70 36.97 -26.92
N ARG A 513 -18.92 36.99 -26.36
CA ARG A 513 -20.16 36.26 -26.73
C ARG A 513 -20.15 34.81 -26.20
N VAL A 514 -21.28 34.17 -25.90
CA VAL A 514 -22.71 34.49 -26.12
C VAL A 514 -23.48 34.53 -24.78
N ALA A 515 -24.57 35.29 -24.73
CA ALA A 515 -25.63 35.14 -23.73
C ALA A 515 -26.91 34.64 -24.42
N GLY A 516 -27.63 33.74 -23.75
CA GLY A 516 -28.99 33.28 -24.05
C GLY A 516 -29.51 32.61 -22.77
N GLU A 517 -30.60 33.04 -22.14
CA GLU A 517 -31.97 33.27 -22.61
C GLU A 517 -32.76 31.99 -22.88
N GLY A 518 -33.88 31.85 -22.15
CA GLY A 518 -35.15 31.33 -22.65
C GLY A 518 -35.22 29.87 -23.09
N MET A 519 -35.66 28.99 -22.18
CA MET A 519 -36.60 27.91 -22.51
C MET A 519 -37.69 27.82 -21.44
N ASP A 520 -38.58 28.82 -21.46
CA ASP A 520 -39.99 28.56 -21.16
C ASP A 520 -40.60 27.91 -22.42
N GLU A 521 -40.88 26.62 -22.39
CA GLU A 521 -41.91 26.02 -23.25
C GLU A 521 -42.95 25.35 -22.36
N SER A 522 -44.19 25.82 -22.50
CA SER A 522 -45.36 25.30 -21.79
C SER A 522 -46.04 24.18 -22.60
N GLU A 523 -47.14 23.66 -22.07
CA GLU A 523 -48.19 22.97 -22.86
C GLU A 523 -47.78 21.67 -23.59
N LEU A 524 -47.83 20.57 -22.83
CA LEU A 524 -48.46 19.35 -23.36
C LEU A 524 -49.69 19.00 -22.50
N GLU A 525 -50.85 19.55 -22.90
CA GLU A 525 -52.13 19.03 -22.43
C GLU A 525 -52.31 17.57 -22.86
N SER A 526 -52.66 16.70 -21.92
CA SER A 526 -53.11 15.33 -22.21
C SER A 526 -54.37 15.00 -21.41
N PHE A 527 -55.50 15.54 -21.86
CA PHE A 527 -56.81 15.16 -21.32
C PHE A 527 -57.20 13.72 -21.71
N PRO A 528 -57.98 13.01 -20.87
CA PRO A 528 -58.05 11.55 -20.92
C PRO A 528 -59.23 11.00 -21.74
N PRO A 529 -59.15 9.75 -22.23
CA PRO A 529 -60.32 8.94 -22.55
C PRO A 529 -60.98 8.40 -21.26
N THR A 530 -62.29 8.51 -21.18
CA THR A 530 -63.15 8.07 -20.07
C THR A 530 -63.48 6.56 -20.13
N PRO A 531 -64.05 5.94 -19.06
CA PRO A 531 -63.86 4.51 -18.81
C PRO A 531 -64.81 3.57 -19.57
N VAL A 532 -64.34 2.34 -19.78
CA VAL A 532 -65.15 1.21 -20.26
C VAL A 532 -65.83 0.51 -19.06
N SER A 533 -67.13 0.25 -19.16
CA SER A 533 -67.88 -0.50 -18.15
C SER A 533 -67.47 -1.98 -18.14
N GLY A 534 -67.30 -2.55 -16.94
CA GLY A 534 -67.10 -3.99 -16.75
C GLY A 534 -67.92 -4.48 -15.55
N CYS A 535 -68.94 -5.29 -15.80
CA CYS A 535 -69.60 -6.07 -14.77
C CYS A 535 -68.89 -7.41 -14.62
N PHE A 536 -68.40 -7.74 -13.42
CA PHE A 536 -68.81 -8.91 -12.64
C PHE A 536 -68.19 -8.89 -11.24
#